data_AF-A0AAN1RUT8-F1
#
_entry.id   AF-A0AAN1RUT8-F1
#
_cell.length_a   1.000
_cell.length_b   1.000
_cell.length_c   1.000
_cell.angle_alpha   90.00
_cell.angle_beta   90.00
_cell.angle_gamma   90.00
#
_symmetry.space_group_name_H-M   'P 1'
#
loop_
_entity.id
_entity.type
_entity.pdbx_description
1 polymer ?
#
loop_
_entity_poly.entity_id
_entity_poly.type
_entity_poly.pdbx_seq_one_letter_code
_entity_poly.pdbx_strand_id
1 'polypeptide(L)'
;MKKAAPPQRPARWPASRISEARSRVGLPQADFAELLGVSVRTLQDWEQGRRNPSGAAQTLLRVAIRHPETLRDLPPMDEPA
;
A
#
# COMPACT_ATOMS: atom_id res chain seq x y z
N MET A 1 -5.81 -39.45 -14.56
CA MET A 1 -6.28 -38.06 -14.41
C MET A 1 -5.50 -37.40 -13.29
N LYS A 2 -4.65 -36.40 -13.56
CA LYS A 2 -3.90 -35.69 -12.51
C LYS A 2 -4.83 -34.63 -11.89
N LYS A 3 -5.13 -34.73 -10.59
CA LYS A 3 -5.89 -33.70 -9.87
C LYS A 3 -5.08 -32.41 -9.85
N ALA A 4 -5.65 -31.30 -10.32
CA ALA A 4 -5.05 -29.99 -10.16
C ALA A 4 -5.02 -29.64 -8.67
N ALA A 5 -3.86 -29.22 -8.17
CA ALA A 5 -3.75 -28.68 -6.82
C ALA A 5 -4.64 -27.42 -6.72
N PRO A 6 -5.31 -27.19 -5.57
CA PRO A 6 -6.09 -25.98 -5.38
C PRO A 6 -5.21 -24.73 -5.58
N PRO A 7 -5.75 -23.62 -6.13
CA PRO A 7 -4.97 -22.42 -6.36
C PRO A 7 -4.35 -21.96 -5.03
N GLN A 8 -3.03 -21.79 -5.03
CA GLN A 8 -2.30 -21.29 -3.88
C GLN A 8 -2.85 -19.90 -3.54
N ARG A 9 -3.38 -19.72 -2.33
CA ARG A 9 -3.80 -18.39 -1.85
C ARG A 9 -2.61 -17.43 -2.00
N PRO A 10 -2.79 -16.25 -2.61
CA PRO A 10 -1.67 -15.32 -2.77
C PRO A 10 -1.08 -15.03 -1.38
N ALA A 11 0.25 -15.05 -1.31
CA ALA A 11 0.97 -14.78 -0.07
C ALA A 11 0.49 -13.45 0.53
N ARG A 12 0.14 -13.49 1.81
CA ARG A 12 -0.34 -12.33 2.54
C ARG A 12 0.75 -11.27 2.61
N TRP A 13 0.42 -10.02 2.31
CA TRP A 13 1.37 -8.93 2.43
C TRP A 13 1.62 -8.64 3.91
N PRO A 14 2.88 -8.59 4.38
CA PRO A 14 3.15 -8.36 5.80
C PRO A 14 2.73 -6.95 6.21
N ALA A 15 1.96 -6.84 7.28
CA ALA A 15 1.56 -5.57 7.88
C ALA A 15 2.76 -4.63 8.16
N SER A 16 3.88 -5.20 8.64
CA SER A 16 5.13 -4.47 8.89
C SER A 16 5.69 -3.76 7.66
N ARG A 17 5.52 -4.33 6.45
CA ARG A 17 5.95 -3.70 5.20
C ARG A 17 5.13 -2.47 4.86
N ILE A 18 3.88 -2.41 5.31
CA ILE A 18 2.96 -1.30 5.03
C ILE A 18 3.32 -0.12 5.92
N SER A 19 3.60 -0.39 7.21
CA SER A 19 4.14 0.62 8.11
C SER A 19 5.54 1.09 7.67
N GLU A 20 6.41 0.18 7.20
CA GLU A 20 7.71 0.53 6.63
C GLU A 20 7.55 1.50 5.44
N ALA A 21 6.64 1.19 4.50
CA ALA A 21 6.36 2.04 3.35
C ALA A 21 6.00 3.47 3.77
N ARG A 22 5.05 3.63 4.70
CA ARG A 22 4.63 4.94 5.21
C ARG A 22 5.79 5.68 5.89
N SER A 23 6.53 4.99 6.76
CA SER A 23 7.68 5.57 7.46
C SER A 23 8.78 6.05 6.49
N ARG A 24 9.02 5.34 5.39
CA ARG A 24 10.01 5.74 4.37
C ARG A 24 9.58 6.98 3.59
N VAL A 25 8.31 7.08 3.22
CA VAL A 25 7.78 8.29 2.56
C VAL A 25 7.80 9.48 3.53
N GLY A 26 7.58 9.21 4.83
CA GLY A 26 7.68 10.22 5.89
C GLY A 26 6.39 11.00 6.11
N LEU A 27 5.24 10.44 5.69
CA LEU A 27 3.94 11.07 5.82
C LEU A 27 3.15 10.57 7.05
N PRO A 28 2.32 11.45 7.64
CA PRO A 28 1.24 11.03 8.54
C PRO A 28 0.34 9.97 7.92
N GLN A 29 -0.37 9.21 8.75
CA GLN A 29 -1.26 8.14 8.29
C GLN A 29 -2.40 8.65 7.40
N ALA A 30 -2.92 9.86 7.65
CA ALA A 30 -3.97 10.48 6.85
C ALA A 30 -3.48 10.76 5.43
N ASP A 31 -2.39 11.52 5.31
CA ASP A 31 -1.81 11.95 4.04
C ASP A 31 -1.32 10.75 3.21
N PHE A 32 -0.77 9.72 3.86
CA PHE A 32 -0.38 8.50 3.16
C PHE A 32 -1.59 7.70 2.65
N ALA A 33 -2.71 7.71 3.37
CA ALA A 33 -3.94 7.06 2.91
C ALA A 33 -4.53 7.80 1.71
N GLU A 34 -4.55 9.13 1.75
CA GLU A 34 -4.97 10.00 0.65
C GLU A 34 -4.11 9.77 -0.60
N LEU A 35 -2.78 9.76 -0.45
CA LEU A 35 -1.83 9.48 -1.53
C LEU A 35 -2.09 8.11 -2.20
N LEU A 36 -2.46 7.10 -1.39
CA LEU A 36 -2.80 5.77 -1.91
C LEU A 36 -4.24 5.65 -2.44
N GLY A 37 -5.04 6.71 -2.35
CA GLY A 37 -6.44 6.74 -2.78
C GLY A 37 -7.34 5.84 -1.92
N VAL A 38 -7.06 5.70 -0.62
CA VAL A 38 -7.84 4.88 0.31
C VAL A 38 -8.19 5.64 1.58
N SER A 39 -9.22 5.17 2.29
CA SER A 39 -9.53 5.74 3.61
C SER A 39 -8.45 5.42 4.63
N VAL A 40 -8.27 6.28 5.63
CA VAL A 40 -7.39 6.02 6.80
C VAL A 40 -7.75 4.70 7.47
N ARG A 41 -9.05 4.39 7.56
CA ARG A 41 -9.56 3.14 8.14
C ARG A 41 -9.08 1.92 7.34
N THR A 42 -9.03 2.02 6.01
CA THR A 42 -8.50 0.97 5.13
C THR A 42 -7.00 0.76 5.37
N LEU A 43 -6.22 1.86 5.43
CA LEU A 43 -4.79 1.79 5.72
C LEU A 43 -4.51 1.16 7.10
N GLN A 44 -5.29 1.51 8.12
CA GLN A 44 -5.20 0.92 9.45
C GLN A 44 -5.49 -0.59 9.45
N ASP A 45 -6.49 -1.05 8.69
CA ASP A 45 -6.75 -2.48 8.52
C ASP A 45 -5.58 -3.21 7.89
N TRP A 46 -4.83 -2.55 7.00
CA TRP A 46 -3.65 -3.12 6.37
C TRP A 46 -2.47 -3.15 7.34
N GLU A 47 -2.15 -2.03 7.99
CA GLU A 47 -1.03 -1.91 8.94
C GLU A 47 -1.22 -2.77 10.20
N GLN A 48 -2.47 -3.09 10.57
CA GLN A 48 -2.76 -3.99 11.69
C GLN A 48 -2.96 -5.44 11.23
N GLY A 49 -2.85 -5.69 9.92
CA GLY A 49 -3.00 -7.02 9.37
C GLY A 49 -4.40 -7.59 9.62
N ARG A 50 -5.47 -6.80 9.50
CA ARG A 50 -6.85 -7.30 9.39
C ARG A 50 -7.29 -7.52 7.95
N ARG A 51 -6.76 -6.73 7.00
CA ARG A 51 -7.01 -6.87 5.56
C ARG A 51 -5.70 -6.86 4.78
N ASN A 52 -5.79 -7.25 3.52
CA ASN A 52 -4.66 -7.23 2.60
C ASN A 52 -4.86 -6.11 1.56
N PRO A 53 -3.80 -5.37 1.17
CA PRO A 53 -3.88 -4.43 0.06
C PRO A 53 -4.21 -5.13 -1.26
N SER A 54 -4.88 -4.40 -2.16
CA SER A 54 -5.11 -4.84 -3.55
C SER A 54 -3.79 -4.96 -4.32
N GLY A 55 -3.79 -5.65 -5.46
CA GLY A 55 -2.58 -5.77 -6.28
C GLY A 55 -1.99 -4.43 -6.73
N ALA A 56 -2.83 -3.43 -7.01
CA ALA A 56 -2.40 -2.08 -7.34
C ALA A 56 -1.77 -1.37 -6.13
N ALA A 57 -2.43 -1.42 -4.97
CA ALA A 57 -1.91 -0.84 -3.72
C ALA A 57 -0.57 -1.50 -3.32
N GLN A 58 -0.44 -2.80 -3.51
CA GLN A 58 0.80 -3.56 -3.34
C GLN A 58 1.94 -3.03 -4.21
N THR A 59 1.67 -2.67 -5.47
CA THR A 59 2.65 -2.03 -6.35
C THR A 59 3.08 -0.68 -5.80
N LEU A 60 2.14 0.17 -5.39
CA LEU A 60 2.45 1.47 -4.81
C LEU A 60 3.26 1.34 -3.50
N LEU A 61 2.93 0.37 -2.64
CA LEU A 61 3.70 0.10 -1.42
C LEU A 61 5.14 -0.34 -1.73
N ARG A 62 5.38 -1.08 -2.83
CA ARG A 62 6.76 -1.38 -3.27
C ARG A 62 7.50 -0.12 -3.73
N VAL A 63 6.82 0.76 -4.47
CA VAL A 63 7.40 2.05 -4.88
C VAL A 63 7.73 2.88 -3.65
N ALA A 64 6.82 3.01 -2.68
CA ALA A 64 7.03 3.69 -1.41
C ALA A 64 8.27 3.17 -0.64
N ILE A 65 8.53 1.86 -0.70
CA ILE A 65 9.69 1.27 -0.04
C ILE A 65 10.99 1.55 -0.81
N ARG A 66 10.96 1.43 -2.14
CA ARG A 66 12.16 1.44 -2.98
C ARG A 66 12.58 2.83 -3.44
N HIS A 67 11.60 3.71 -3.65
CA HIS A 67 11.69 5.05 -4.21
C HIS A 67 10.69 5.99 -3.47
N PRO A 68 10.86 6.20 -2.14
CA PRO A 68 9.94 7.02 -1.35
C PRO A 68 9.81 8.46 -1.87
N GLU A 69 10.88 9.01 -2.45
CA GLU A 69 10.91 10.33 -3.09
C GLU A 69 9.88 10.47 -4.21
N THR A 70 9.68 9.41 -5.03
CA THR A 70 8.71 9.45 -6.13
C THR A 70 7.29 9.69 -5.63
N LEU A 71 6.94 9.19 -4.44
CA LEU A 71 5.62 9.41 -3.87
C LEU A 71 5.53 10.73 -3.11
N ARG A 72 6.60 11.14 -2.43
CA ARG A 72 6.64 12.43 -1.72
C ARG A 72 6.47 13.61 -2.67
N ASP A 73 7.04 13.50 -3.86
CA ASP A 73 7.06 14.58 -4.85
C ASP A 73 5.85 14.53 -5.79
N LEU A 74 4.88 13.62 -5.57
CA LEU A 74 3.65 13.61 -6.35
C LEU A 74 2.84 14.88 -6.05
N PRO A 75 2.56 15.71 -7.07
CA PRO A 75 1.70 16.87 -6.87
C PRO A 75 0.27 16.41 -6.55
N PRO A 76 -0.49 17.20 -5.77
CA PRO A 76 -1.92 16.98 -5.61
C PRO A 76 -2.59 17.00 -6.99
N MET A 77 -3.43 16.02 -7.29
CA MET A 77 -4.12 15.93 -8.59
C MET A 77 -5.11 17.09 -8.84
N ASP A 78 -5.42 17.87 -7.81
CA ASP A 78 -6.38 18.99 -7.83
C ASP A 78 -5.70 20.37 -7.88
N GLU A 79 -4.44 20.49 -8.34
CA GLU A 79 -3.83 21.80 -8.57
C GLU A 79 -4.50 22.50 -9.79
N PRO A 80 -5.13 23.68 -9.64
CA PRO A 80 -5.55 24.46 -10.80
C PRO A 80 -4.29 24.98 -11.51
N ALA A 81 -4.22 24.73 -12.82
CA ALA A 81 -3.18 25.25 -13.71
C ALA A 81 -3.08 26.79 -13.68
#